data_AF-A0AA87ZAW0-F1
#
_entry.id   AF-A0AA87ZAW0-F1
#
_cell.length_a   1.000
_cell.length_b   1.000
_cell.length_c   1.000
_cell.angle_alpha   90.00
_cell.angle_beta   90.00
_cell.angle_gamma   90.00
#
_symmetry.space_group_name_H-M   'P 1'
#
loop_
_entity.id
_entity.type
_entity.pdbx_description
1 polymer ?
#
loop_
_entity_poly.entity_id
_entity_poly.type
_entity_poly.pdbx_seq_one_letter_code
_entity_poly.pdbx_strand_id
1 'polypeptide(L)'
;MSYLLSEHQRHMESIHSRNPDMHQYLVQANPTKWSRAYFNGRRYAIMTTNIAESLNSVDRKARLMPVGFLVEWLRELLQIWFFERREEALTITSKLAPKVEKLIRTNFSLGLTVTSIRLGAQRAEMFLKKSIANCQSSQYKAWSRKATGS
;
A
#
# COMPACT_ATOMS: atom_id res chain seq x y z
N MET A 1 -1.74 14.71 -6.98
CA MET A 1 -0.35 14.58 -7.48
C MET A 1 -0.22 13.23 -8.18
N SER A 2 -0.30 13.21 -9.51
CA SER A 2 -0.24 11.98 -10.30
C SER A 2 1.21 11.56 -10.57
N TYR A 3 1.46 10.26 -10.48
CA TYR A 3 2.77 9.66 -10.79
C TYR A 3 2.88 9.29 -12.28
N LEU A 4 1.76 9.25 -12.99
CA LEU A 4 1.68 8.83 -14.38
C LEU A 4 1.64 10.05 -15.31
N LEU A 5 2.38 9.97 -16.42
CA LEU A 5 2.44 11.01 -17.44
C LEU A 5 1.06 11.30 -18.06
N SER A 6 0.26 10.26 -18.28
CA SER A 6 -1.09 10.40 -18.84
C SER A 6 -2.05 11.15 -17.91
N GLU A 7 -2.00 10.86 -16.60
CA GLU A 7 -2.79 11.60 -15.62
C GLU A 7 -2.33 13.05 -15.50
N HIS A 8 -1.02 13.31 -15.56
CA HIS A 8 -0.50 14.67 -15.59
C HIS A 8 -1.05 15.45 -16.79
N GLN A 9 -1.01 14.83 -17.98
CA GLN A 9 -1.49 15.44 -19.20
C GLN A 9 -2.99 15.78 -19.12
N ARG A 10 -3.81 14.86 -18.59
CA ARG A 10 -5.24 15.10 -18.34
C ARG A 10 -5.47 16.31 -17.42
N HIS A 11 -4.65 16.47 -16.38
CA HIS A 11 -4.76 17.64 -15.50
C HIS A 11 -4.32 18.94 -16.18
N MET A 12 -3.25 18.91 -16.99
CA MET A 12 -2.80 20.08 -17.76
C MET A 12 -3.87 20.53 -18.75
N GLU A 13 -4.53 19.59 -19.43
CA GLU A 13 -5.66 19.88 -20.34
C GLU A 13 -6.87 20.46 -19.59
N SER A 14 -7.20 19.91 -18.42
CA SER A 14 -8.26 20.46 -17.57
C SER A 14 -7.93 21.85 -17.02
N ILE A 15 -6.65 22.17 -16.82
CA ILE A 15 -6.22 23.51 -16.41
C ILE A 15 -6.31 24.46 -17.61
N HIS A 16 -5.84 24.02 -18.78
CA HIS A 16 -5.88 24.81 -20.00
C HIS A 16 -7.30 25.25 -20.38
N SER A 17 -8.28 24.34 -20.27
CA SER A 17 -9.67 24.65 -20.57
C SER A 17 -10.31 25.67 -19.60
N ARG A 18 -9.78 25.76 -18.37
CA ARG A 18 -10.30 26.67 -17.33
C ARG A 18 -9.54 27.99 -17.25
N ASN A 19 -8.24 27.95 -17.48
CA ASN A 19 -7.34 29.10 -17.40
C ASN A 19 -6.10 28.89 -18.29
N PRO A 20 -6.12 29.42 -19.53
CA PRO A 20 -5.01 29.30 -20.47
C PRO A 20 -3.72 29.96 -19.97
N ASP A 21 -3.81 31.10 -19.28
CA ASP A 21 -2.64 31.84 -18.78
C ASP A 21 -1.91 31.05 -17.69
N MET A 22 -2.66 30.43 -16.80
CA MET A 22 -2.12 29.57 -15.74
C MET A 22 -1.47 28.32 -16.34
N HIS A 23 -2.09 27.73 -17.37
CA HIS A 23 -1.47 26.64 -18.13
C HIS A 23 -0.14 27.08 -18.76
N GLN A 24 -0.10 28.23 -19.42
CA GLN A 24 1.11 28.76 -20.04
C GLN A 24 2.22 28.99 -19.01
N TYR A 25 1.89 29.58 -17.86
CA TYR A 25 2.83 29.75 -16.74
C TYR A 25 3.40 28.41 -16.26
N LEU A 26 2.57 27.39 -16.07
CA LEU A 26 3.00 26.07 -15.61
C LEU A 26 3.91 25.36 -16.63
N VAL A 27 3.64 25.52 -17.92
CA VAL A 27 4.50 25.01 -19.00
C VAL A 27 5.85 25.74 -18.99
N GLN A 28 5.85 27.07 -18.87
CA GLN A 28 7.07 27.88 -18.80
C GLN A 28 7.92 27.59 -17.56
N ALA A 29 7.27 27.26 -16.43
CA ALA A 29 7.94 26.81 -15.20
C ALA A 29 8.67 25.46 -15.36
N ASN A 30 8.57 24.82 -16.53
CA ASN A 30 9.17 23.56 -16.91
C ASN A 30 8.71 22.39 -16.00
N PRO A 31 7.75 21.57 -16.44
CA PRO A 31 7.23 20.43 -15.68
C PRO A 31 8.30 19.47 -15.17
N THR A 32 9.45 19.32 -15.82
CA THR A 32 10.54 18.46 -15.32
C THR A 32 11.10 18.89 -13.96
N LYS A 33 10.96 20.17 -13.59
CA LYS A 33 11.49 20.71 -12.33
C LYS A 33 10.56 20.48 -11.14
N TRP A 34 9.25 20.44 -11.36
CA TRP A 34 8.24 20.47 -10.29
C TRP A 34 7.24 19.31 -10.37
N SER A 35 6.98 18.78 -11.56
CA SER A 35 6.00 17.72 -11.77
C SER A 35 6.60 16.35 -11.50
N ARG A 36 5.92 15.60 -10.64
CA ARG A 36 6.33 14.24 -10.26
C ARG A 36 6.25 13.26 -11.42
N ALA A 37 5.38 13.51 -12.40
CA ALA A 37 5.22 12.64 -13.57
C ALA A 37 6.44 12.66 -14.52
N TYR A 38 7.26 13.71 -14.45
CA TYR A 38 8.48 13.87 -15.25
C TYR A 38 9.75 13.55 -14.47
N PHE A 39 9.65 13.21 -13.18
CA PHE A 39 10.80 12.92 -12.34
C PHE A 39 11.19 11.45 -12.48
N ASN A 40 12.37 11.17 -13.03
CA ASN A 40 12.83 9.81 -13.30
C ASN A 40 13.46 9.08 -12.08
N GLY A 41 13.51 9.74 -10.92
CA GLY A 41 14.12 9.19 -9.70
C GLY A 41 13.11 8.56 -8.73
N ARG A 42 13.58 7.61 -7.91
CA ARG A 42 12.80 7.06 -6.78
C ARG A 42 12.86 8.05 -5.60
N ARG A 43 11.85 8.91 -5.46
CA ARG A 43 11.68 9.75 -4.27
C ARG A 43 10.98 8.94 -3.18
N TYR A 44 11.70 8.55 -2.13
CA TYR A 44 11.10 8.02 -0.92
C TYR A 44 10.26 9.12 -0.24
N ALA A 45 9.09 8.77 0.26
CA ALA A 45 8.10 9.67 0.84
C ALA A 45 8.54 10.34 2.16
N ILE A 46 9.83 10.56 2.36
CA ILE A 46 10.40 11.18 3.56
C ILE A 46 10.26 12.71 3.50
N MET A 47 10.08 13.30 2.31
CA MET A 47 9.63 14.68 2.15
C MET A 47 8.09 14.77 2.12
N THR A 48 7.44 14.46 3.24
CA THR A 48 6.04 14.87 3.44
C THR A 48 6.02 16.33 3.88
N THR A 49 5.30 17.19 3.16
CA THR A 49 5.04 18.59 3.53
C THR A 49 4.35 18.74 4.89
N ASN A 50 3.91 17.63 5.50
CA ASN A 50 3.26 17.56 6.81
C ASN A 50 3.99 18.33 7.92
N ILE A 51 5.33 18.33 7.94
CA ILE A 51 6.06 19.10 8.97
C ILE A 51 5.91 20.60 8.72
N ALA A 52 6.11 21.06 7.49
CA ALA A 52 5.98 22.48 7.14
C ALA A 52 4.52 22.95 7.24
N GLU A 53 3.56 22.15 6.80
CA GLU A 53 2.12 22.44 6.90
C GLU A 53 1.66 22.46 8.36
N SER A 54 2.09 21.50 9.19
CA SER A 54 1.82 21.50 10.63
C SER A 54 2.42 22.74 11.30
N LEU A 55 3.69 23.07 11.02
CA LEU A 55 4.35 24.28 11.53
C LEU A 55 3.66 25.57 11.06
N ASN A 56 3.19 25.61 9.81
CA ASN A 56 2.43 26.74 9.27
C ASN A 56 1.04 26.87 9.91
N SER A 57 0.44 25.73 10.32
CA SER A 57 -0.83 25.69 11.04
C SER A 57 -0.70 26.05 12.52
N VAL A 58 0.51 25.99 13.10
CA VAL A 58 0.77 26.40 14.48
C VAL A 58 0.72 27.93 14.59
N ASP A 59 0.16 28.38 15.72
CA ASP A 59 -0.14 29.75 16.12
C ASP A 59 0.93 30.79 15.73
N ARG A 60 0.51 32.05 15.52
CA ARG A 60 1.37 33.18 15.12
C ARG A 60 2.59 33.36 16.02
N LYS A 61 2.51 32.95 17.29
CA LYS A 61 3.61 32.94 18.25
C LYS A 61 4.74 31.99 17.87
N ALA A 62 4.46 30.83 17.29
CA ALA A 62 5.49 29.90 16.80
C ALA A 62 6.25 30.47 15.60
N ARG A 63 5.57 31.23 14.73
CA ARG A 63 6.21 31.96 13.60
C ARG A 63 7.10 33.13 14.05
N LEU A 64 6.90 33.62 15.26
CA LEU A 64 7.72 34.67 15.88
C LEU A 64 8.88 34.11 16.70
N MET A 65 8.97 32.77 16.86
CA MET A 65 10.13 32.17 17.51
C MET A 65 11.34 32.25 16.58
N PRO A 66 12.53 32.58 17.11
CA PRO A 66 13.76 32.58 16.32
C PRO A 66 13.94 31.20 15.67
N VAL A 67 14.27 31.18 14.37
CA VAL A 67 14.54 29.94 13.62
C VAL A 67 15.55 29.06 14.35
N GLY A 68 16.53 29.66 15.01
CA GLY A 68 17.50 28.95 15.85
C GLY A 68 16.86 28.14 16.98
N PHE A 69 15.85 28.68 17.66
CA PHE A 69 15.16 27.96 18.73
C PHE A 69 14.38 26.75 18.20
N LEU A 70 13.70 26.90 17.06
CA LEU A 70 12.99 25.79 16.41
C LEU A 70 13.95 24.68 15.96
N VAL A 71 15.09 25.07 15.38
CA VAL A 71 16.13 24.12 14.96
C VAL A 71 16.71 23.39 16.17
N GLU A 72 16.99 24.11 17.25
CA GLU A 72 17.54 23.52 18.49
C GLU A 72 16.56 22.55 19.13
N TRP A 73 15.28 22.92 19.22
CA TRP A 73 14.23 22.04 19.71
C TRP A 73 14.05 20.79 18.85
N LEU A 74 14.06 20.93 17.52
CA LEU A 74 14.02 19.78 16.60
C LEU A 74 15.27 18.89 16.76
N ARG A 75 16.45 19.49 16.97
CA ARG A 75 17.69 18.77 17.21
C ARG A 75 17.59 17.92 18.47
N GLU A 76 17.12 18.49 19.58
CA GLU A 76 16.91 17.76 20.84
C GLU A 76 15.91 16.61 20.68
N LEU A 77 14.75 16.86 20.05
CA LEU A 77 13.75 15.82 19.79
C LEU A 77 14.31 14.67 18.96
N LEU A 78 15.03 14.98 17.88
CA LEU A 78 15.62 13.97 17.01
C LEU A 78 16.69 13.17 17.76
N GLN A 79 17.50 13.81 18.60
CA GLN A 79 18.51 13.13 19.41
C GLN A 79 17.88 12.12 20.37
N ILE A 80 16.82 12.49 21.09
CA ILE A 80 16.09 11.58 21.98
C ILE A 80 15.53 10.40 21.16
N TRP A 81 14.85 10.69 20.06
CA TRP A 81 14.27 9.65 19.20
C TRP A 81 15.30 8.67 18.64
N PHE A 82 16.47 9.16 18.22
CA PHE A 82 17.54 8.30 17.72
C PHE A 82 18.20 7.50 18.84
N PHE A 83 18.34 8.09 20.02
CA PHE A 83 18.85 7.40 21.19
C PHE A 83 17.93 6.24 21.60
N GLU A 84 16.63 6.50 21.76
CA GLU A 84 15.64 5.47 22.09
C GLU A 84 15.61 4.35 21.06
N ARG A 85 15.61 4.69 19.76
CA ARG A 85 15.66 3.70 18.68
C ARG A 85 16.94 2.88 18.67
N ARG A 86 18.08 3.48 19.03
CA ARG A 86 19.35 2.78 19.13
C ARG A 86 19.33 1.79 20.29
N GLU A 87 18.82 2.19 21.45
CA GLU A 87 18.66 1.30 22.60
C GLU A 87 17.73 0.13 22.25
N GLU A 88 16.60 0.40 21.61
CA GLU A 88 15.71 -0.66 21.10
C GLU A 88 16.45 -1.58 20.11
N ALA A 89 17.19 -1.03 19.14
CA ALA A 89 17.97 -1.80 18.18
C ALA A 89 19.00 -2.73 18.83
N LEU A 90 19.62 -2.31 19.93
CA LEU A 90 20.58 -3.13 20.67
C LEU A 90 19.91 -4.33 21.36
N THR A 91 18.65 -4.22 21.74
CA THR A 91 17.87 -5.35 22.31
C THR A 91 17.39 -6.34 21.25
N ILE A 92 17.38 -5.94 19.98
CA ILE A 92 16.87 -6.75 18.88
C ILE A 92 17.94 -7.75 18.44
N THR A 93 17.69 -9.03 18.72
CA THR A 93 18.58 -10.14 18.33
C THR A 93 18.30 -10.66 16.91
N SER A 94 17.16 -10.28 16.31
CA SER A 94 16.77 -10.74 14.98
C SER A 94 17.31 -9.81 13.88
N LYS A 95 17.46 -10.34 12.66
CA LYS A 95 17.93 -9.54 11.50
C LYS A 95 16.93 -8.49 11.02
N LEU A 96 15.71 -8.48 11.56
CA LEU A 96 14.61 -7.63 11.11
C LEU A 96 14.13 -6.75 12.25
N ALA A 97 13.73 -5.51 11.93
CA ALA A 97 13.07 -4.67 12.93
C ALA A 97 11.78 -5.37 13.43
N PRO A 98 11.47 -5.37 14.73
CA PRO A 98 10.34 -6.11 15.31
C PRO A 98 9.01 -5.84 14.63
N LYS A 99 8.79 -4.59 14.20
CA LYS A 99 7.59 -4.20 13.45
C LYS A 99 7.49 -4.89 12.09
N VAL A 100 8.60 -4.99 11.37
CA VAL A 100 8.69 -5.67 10.07
C VAL A 100 8.58 -7.18 10.26
N GLU A 101 9.25 -7.72 11.26
CA GLU A 101 9.16 -9.15 11.59
C GLU A 101 7.73 -9.55 11.97
N LYS A 102 7.07 -8.77 12.83
CA LYS A 102 5.66 -8.97 13.20
C LYS A 102 4.76 -8.92 11.97
N LEU A 103 4.96 -7.95 11.08
CA LEU A 103 4.19 -7.83 9.84
C LEU A 103 4.38 -9.05 8.93
N ILE A 104 5.62 -9.51 8.74
CA ILE A 104 5.91 -10.71 7.95
C ILE A 104 5.27 -11.94 8.57
N ARG A 105 5.36 -12.11 9.90
CA ARG A 105 4.73 -13.23 10.62
C ARG A 105 3.21 -13.21 10.49
N THR A 106 2.58 -12.05 10.61
CA THR A 106 1.14 -11.88 10.41
C THR A 106 0.72 -12.16 8.97
N ASN A 107 1.47 -11.68 7.97
CA ASN A 107 1.17 -11.95 6.58
C ASN A 107 1.34 -13.43 6.23
N PHE A 108 2.35 -14.09 6.82
CA PHE A 108 2.58 -15.52 6.65
C PHE A 108 1.43 -16.34 7.26
N SER A 109 0.97 -16.02 8.47
CA SER A 109 -0.16 -16.71 9.08
C SER A 109 -1.47 -16.51 8.32
N LEU A 110 -1.74 -15.30 7.83
CA LEU A 110 -2.90 -15.02 6.99
C LEU A 110 -2.84 -15.78 5.66
N GLY A 111 -1.67 -15.85 5.02
CA GLY A 111 -1.46 -16.62 3.79
C GLY A 111 -1.68 -18.12 3.97
N LEU A 112 -1.27 -18.68 5.12
CA LEU A 112 -1.53 -20.07 5.47
C LEU A 112 -3.03 -20.35 5.67
N THR A 113 -3.77 -19.44 6.31
CA THR A 113 -5.22 -19.54 6.49
C THR A 113 -5.99 -19.49 5.16
N VAL A 114 -5.59 -18.61 4.24
CA VAL A 114 -6.20 -18.56 2.90
C VAL A 114 -5.92 -19.83 2.10
N THR A 115 -4.73 -20.41 2.25
CA THR A 115 -4.36 -21.66 1.59
C THR A 115 -5.13 -22.85 2.17
N SER A 116 -5.32 -22.92 3.48
CA SER A 116 -6.11 -23.99 4.12
C SER A 116 -7.59 -23.94 3.74
N ILE A 117 -8.18 -22.74 3.65
CA ILE A 117 -9.56 -22.55 3.16
C ILE A 117 -9.68 -22.98 1.69
N ARG A 118 -8.73 -22.57 0.84
CA ARG A 118 -8.72 -22.94 -0.58
C ARG A 118 -8.56 -24.45 -0.79
N LEU A 119 -7.69 -25.10 -0.02
CA LEU A 119 -7.52 -26.56 -0.04
C LEU A 119 -8.77 -27.28 0.47
N GLY A 120 -9.41 -26.76 1.53
CA GLY A 120 -10.68 -27.29 2.06
C GLY A 120 -11.81 -27.23 1.03
N ALA A 121 -11.96 -26.10 0.34
CA ALA A 121 -12.97 -25.91 -0.71
C ALA A 121 -12.73 -26.85 -1.91
N GLN A 122 -11.50 -26.95 -2.40
CA GLN A 122 -11.15 -27.88 -3.49
C GLN A 122 -11.40 -29.35 -3.12
N ARG A 123 -11.10 -29.71 -1.86
CA ARG A 123 -11.34 -31.07 -1.36
C ARG A 123 -12.83 -31.39 -1.26
N ALA A 124 -13.65 -30.44 -0.78
CA ALA A 124 -15.11 -30.58 -0.75
C ALA A 124 -15.71 -30.70 -2.15
N GLU A 125 -15.25 -29.90 -3.12
CA GLU A 125 -15.67 -30.02 -4.53
C GLU A 125 -15.31 -31.38 -5.13
N MET A 126 -14.12 -31.91 -4.83
CA MET A 126 -13.70 -33.23 -5.29
C MET A 126 -14.59 -34.35 -4.70
N PHE A 127 -14.97 -34.24 -3.44
CA PHE A 127 -15.92 -35.18 -2.80
C PHE A 127 -17.31 -35.10 -3.42
N LEU A 128 -17.82 -33.88 -3.70
CA LEU A 128 -19.11 -33.70 -4.37
C LEU A 128 -19.09 -34.30 -5.78
N LYS A 129 -18.06 -34.01 -6.59
CA LYS A 129 -17.91 -34.58 -7.95
C LYS A 129 -17.87 -36.11 -7.92
N LYS A 130 -17.16 -36.70 -6.96
CA LYS A 130 -17.10 -38.16 -6.77
C LYS A 130 -18.44 -38.75 -6.35
N SER A 131 -19.17 -38.07 -5.46
CA SER A 131 -20.50 -38.49 -5.02
C SER A 131 -21.52 -38.45 -6.18
N ILE A 132 -21.49 -37.39 -6.99
CA ILE A 132 -22.34 -37.24 -8.18
C ILE A 132 -22.03 -38.35 -9.20
N ALA A 133 -20.74 -38.61 -9.49
CA ALA A 133 -20.34 -39.68 -10.40
C ALA A 133 -20.82 -41.07 -9.93
N ASN A 134 -20.75 -41.33 -8.62
CA ASN A 134 -21.24 -42.57 -8.02
C ASN A 134 -22.77 -42.68 -8.11
N CYS A 135 -23.49 -41.57 -7.91
CA CYS A 135 -24.94 -41.52 -8.02
C CYS A 135 -25.39 -41.81 -9.46
N GLN A 136 -24.73 -41.20 -10.45
CA GLN A 136 -24.98 -41.43 -11.88
C GLN A 136 -24.67 -42.89 -12.28
N SER A 137 -23.57 -43.47 -11.77
CA SER A 137 -23.24 -44.89 -12.00
C SER A 137 -24.26 -45.84 -11.37
N SER A 138 -24.75 -45.51 -10.17
CA SER A 138 -25.79 -46.29 -9.48
C SER A 138 -27.14 -46.22 -10.20
N GLN A 139 -27.54 -45.04 -10.66
CA GLN A 139 -28.76 -44.82 -11.44
C GLN A 139 -28.70 -45.56 -12.80
N TYR A 140 -27.57 -45.50 -13.50
CA TYR A 140 -27.36 -46.26 -14.74
C TYR A 140 -27.45 -47.78 -14.52
N LYS A 141 -26.84 -48.30 -13.45
CA LYS A 141 -26.95 -49.72 -13.07
C LYS A 141 -28.36 -50.12 -12.60
N ALA A 142 -29.12 -49.22 -12.00
CA ALA A 142 -30.51 -49.46 -11.61
C ALA A 142 -31.46 -49.44 -12.82
N TRP A 143 -31.23 -48.52 -13.77
CA TRP A 143 -31.98 -48.44 -15.03
C TRP A 143 -31.70 -49.67 -15.92
N SER A 144 -30.43 -50.05 -16.08
CA SER A 144 -30.02 -51.24 -16.85
C SER A 144 -30.64 -52.54 -16.32
N ARG A 145 -30.75 -52.70 -14.99
CA ARG A 145 -31.41 -53.87 -14.37
C ARG A 145 -32.92 -53.91 -14.60
N LYS A 146 -33.60 -52.76 -14.73
CA LYS A 146 -35.03 -52.70 -15.10
C LYS A 146 -35.27 -52.97 -16.58
N ALA A 147 -34.30 -52.66 -17.45
CA ALA A 147 -34.41 -52.86 -18.90
C ALA A 147 -34.21 -54.33 -19.34
N THR A 148 -33.50 -55.14 -18.56
CA THR A 148 -33.26 -56.57 -18.85
C THR A 148 -34.20 -57.49 -18.07
N GLY A 149 -35.47 -57.10 -17.88
CA GLY A 149 -36.43 -57.79 -17.03
C GLY A 149 -36.43 -59.33 -17.16
N SER A 150 -36.17 -59.98 -16.03
CA SER A 150 -36.70 -61.28 -15.65
C SER A 150 -37.43 -61.13 -14.32
#